data_AF-A0A1F6XD60-F1
#
_entry.id   AF-A0A1F6XD60-F1
#
_cell.length_a   1.000
_cell.length_b   1.000
_cell.length_c   1.000
_cell.angle_alpha   90.00
_cell.angle_beta   90.00
_cell.angle_gamma   90.00
#
_symmetry.space_group_name_H-M   'P 1'
#
loop_
_entity.id
_entity.type
_entity.pdbx_description
1 polymer ?
#
loop_
_entity_poly.entity_id
_entity_poly.type
_entity_poly.pdbx_seq_one_letter_code
_entity_poly.pdbx_strand_id
1 'polypeptide(L)' 'MENKSKIKSLVKKLIKFGFSVKLKTSGQKDPVCGMQATDAITYTYKSQAYFFCSDHCREQFEKEPERYIPK' A
#
# COMPACT_ATOMS: atom_id res chain seq x y z
N MET A 1 -1.78 12.15 7.97
CA MET A 1 -1.49 10.93 8.76
C MET A 1 -2.51 10.65 9.87
N GLU A 2 -3.45 11.56 10.16
CA GLU A 2 -4.39 11.50 11.29
C GLU A 2 -5.55 10.48 11.13
N ASN A 3 -5.89 10.12 9.89
CA ASN A 3 -7.10 9.32 9.62
C ASN A 3 -6.96 7.84 10.05
N LYS A 4 -5.74 7.26 9.94
CA LYS A 4 -5.50 5.85 10.32
C LYS A 4 -5.71 5.59 11.82
N SER A 5 -5.40 6.56 12.68
CA SER A 5 -5.51 6.42 14.13
C SER A 5 -6.96 6.48 14.61
N LYS A 6 -7.76 7.41 14.06
CA LYS A 6 -9.22 7.48 14.30
C LYS A 6 -9.93 6.21 13.84
N ILE A 7 -9.58 5.69 12.66
CA ILE A 7 -10.18 4.45 12.12
C ILE A 7 -9.86 3.26 13.02
N LYS A 8 -8.61 3.11 13.50
CA LYS A 8 -8.24 2.04 14.45
C LYS A 8 -9.07 2.10 15.75
N SER A 9 -9.27 3.29 16.30
CA SER A 9 -10.07 3.49 17.52
C SER A 9 -11.56 3.14 17.29
N LEU A 10 -12.11 3.55 16.15
CA LEU A 10 -13.49 3.29 15.79
C LEU A 10 -13.74 1.79 15.56
N VAL A 11 -12.84 1.11 14.86
CA VAL A 11 -12.91 -0.33 14.61
C VAL A 11 -12.84 -1.10 15.94
N LYS A 12 -11.96 -0.69 16.86
CA LYS A 12 -11.87 -1.28 18.20
C LYS A 12 -13.16 -1.10 19.00
N LYS A 13 -13.81 0.06 18.87
CA LYS A 13 -15.12 0.33 19.48
C LYS A 13 -16.21 -0.56 18.88
N LEU A 14 -16.27 -0.69 17.56
CA LEU A 14 -17.28 -1.51 16.86
C LEU A 14 -17.14 -3.01 17.20
N ILE A 15 -15.91 -3.53 17.26
CA ILE A 15 -15.65 -4.92 17.68
C ILE A 15 -16.13 -5.17 19.11
N LYS A 16 -15.95 -4.20 20.02
CA LYS A 16 -16.48 -4.27 21.39
C LYS A 16 -18.02 -4.34 21.43
N PHE A 17 -18.71 -3.77 20.45
CA PHE A 17 -20.17 -3.86 20.27
C PHE A 17 -20.61 -5.09 19.47
N GLY A 18 -19.71 -6.04 19.18
CA GLY A 18 -20.04 -7.27 18.46
C GLY A 18 -20.08 -7.12 16.93
N PHE A 19 -19.70 -5.96 16.38
CA PHE A 19 -19.58 -5.77 14.94
C PHE A 19 -18.23 -6.31 14.43
N SER A 20 -18.28 -7.24 13.49
CA SER A 20 -17.08 -7.80 12.86
C SER A 20 -16.73 -6.99 11.61
N VAL A 21 -15.66 -6.18 11.69
CA VAL A 21 -15.16 -5.37 10.57
C VAL A 21 -13.92 -6.03 9.99
N LYS A 22 -13.99 -6.54 8.75
CA LYS A 22 -12.82 -7.01 8.00
C LYS A 22 -12.04 -5.79 7.47
N LEU A 23 -10.97 -5.42 8.14
CA LEU A 23 -9.99 -4.48 7.59
C LEU A 23 -9.24 -5.17 6.45
N LYS A 24 -9.54 -4.81 5.20
CA LYS A 24 -8.68 -5.18 4.06
C LYS A 24 -7.36 -4.43 4.21
N THR A 25 -6.34 -5.13 4.69
CA THR A 25 -4.94 -4.75 4.45
C THR A 25 -4.67 -5.05 2.98
N SER A 26 -4.97 -4.09 2.11
CA SER A 26 -4.53 -4.13 0.72
C SER A 26 -3.00 -4.02 0.74
N GLY A 27 -2.30 -5.13 0.95
CA GLY A 27 -0.87 -5.19 0.73
C GLY A 27 -0.64 -4.71 -0.70
N GLN A 28 0.02 -3.56 -0.85
CA GLN A 28 0.22 -2.97 -2.16
C GLN A 28 1.11 -3.90 -2.95
N LYS A 29 0.63 -4.31 -4.13
CA LYS A 29 1.40 -5.15 -5.02
C LYS A 29 2.50 -4.30 -5.63
N ASP A 30 3.70 -4.86 -5.64
CA ASP A 30 4.82 -4.31 -6.39
C ASP A 30 4.42 -4.25 -7.88
N PRO A 31 4.45 -3.06 -8.51
CA PRO A 31 4.04 -2.92 -9.92
C PRO A 31 5.03 -3.56 -10.89
N VAL A 32 6.26 -3.87 -10.46
CA VAL A 32 7.30 -4.51 -11.29
C VAL A 32 7.16 -6.03 -11.26
N CYS A 33 7.09 -6.63 -10.06
CA CYS A 33 7.11 -8.09 -9.92
C CYS A 33 5.78 -8.71 -9.47
N GLY A 34 4.80 -7.91 -9.04
CA GLY A 34 3.50 -8.38 -8.56
C GLY A 34 3.50 -8.97 -7.15
N MET A 35 4.66 -9.05 -6.49
CA MET A 35 4.79 -9.54 -5.10
C MET A 35 4.14 -8.56 -4.13
N GLN A 36 3.75 -9.06 -2.96
CA GLN A 36 3.17 -8.23 -1.92
C GLN A 36 4.28 -7.47 -1.20
N ALA A 37 4.23 -6.13 -1.20
CA ALA A 37 5.21 -5.32 -0.50
C ALA A 37 4.93 -5.36 1.02
N THR A 38 5.64 -6.22 1.74
CA THR A 38 5.51 -6.42 3.20
C THR A 38 6.29 -5.36 3.99
N ASP A 39 7.55 -5.11 3.62
CA ASP A 39 8.39 -3.99 4.09
C ASP A 39 8.59 -3.01 2.94
N ALA A 40 7.52 -2.28 2.66
CA ALA A 40 7.39 -1.61 1.38
C ALA A 40 8.30 -0.38 1.26
N ILE A 41 9.22 -0.45 0.31
CA ILE A 41 9.97 0.71 -0.18
C ILE A 41 8.99 1.55 -0.99
N THR A 42 8.99 2.87 -0.81
CA THR A 42 8.01 3.75 -1.47
C THR A 42 8.67 4.71 -2.45
N TYR A 43 8.02 4.93 -3.59
CA TYR A 43 8.38 5.98 -4.56
C TYR A 43 7.13 6.74 -4.99
N THR A 44 7.22 8.06 -5.06
CA THR A 44 6.09 8.89 -5.51
C THR A 44 6.30 9.30 -6.96
N TYR A 45 5.37 8.94 -7.82
CA TYR A 45 5.38 9.29 -9.24
C TYR A 45 4.02 9.85 -9.63
N LYS A 46 3.98 11.01 -10.31
CA LYS A 46 2.74 11.71 -10.71
C LYS A 46 1.73 11.86 -9.55
N SER A 47 2.21 12.22 -8.36
CA SER A 47 1.42 12.36 -7.12
C SER A 47 0.78 11.07 -6.59
N GLN A 48 1.17 9.91 -7.12
CA GLN A 48 0.77 8.59 -6.64
C GLN A 48 1.95 7.87 -5.98
N ALA A 49 1.71 7.30 -4.79
CA ALA A 49 2.71 6.51 -4.09
C ALA A 49 2.65 5.05 -4.56
N TYR A 50 3.79 4.54 -5.02
CA TYR A 50 4.03 3.15 -5.40
C TYR A 50 4.89 2.46 -4.33
N PHE A 51 4.69 1.15 -4.19
CA PHE A 51 5.23 0.35 -3.10
C PHE A 51 5.96 -0.85 -3.71
N PHE A 52 7.19 -1.11 -3.27
CA PHE A 52 8.07 -2.11 -3.85
C PHE A 52 8.54 -3.12 -2.81
N CYS A 53 8.75 -4.36 -3.23
CA CYS A 53 9.26 -5.44 -2.37
C CYS A 53 10.79 -5.39 -2.20
N SER A 54 11.50 -4.64 -3.04
CA SER A 54 12.97 -4.50 -3.01
C SER A 54 13.41 -3.20 -3.68
N ASP A 55 14.62 -2.71 -3.34
CA ASP A 55 15.21 -1.55 -4.01
C ASP A 55 15.39 -1.79 -5.51
N HIS A 56 15.70 -3.03 -5.90
CA HIS A 56 15.81 -3.41 -7.30
C HIS A 56 14.52 -3.13 -8.08
N CYS A 57 13.35 -3.46 -7.53
CA CYS A 57 12.06 -3.16 -8.16
C CYS A 57 11.79 -1.65 -8.21
N ARG A 58 12.15 -0.89 -7.16
CA ARG A 58 12.06 0.58 -7.18
C ARG A 58 12.90 1.17 -8.31
N GLU A 59 14.15 0.74 -8.45
CA GLU A 59 15.08 1.25 -9.47
C GLU A 59 14.62 0.93 -10.90
N GLN A 60 14.08 -0.26 -11.14
CA GLN A 60 13.48 -0.62 -12.43
C GLN A 60 12.29 0.28 -12.76
N PHE A 61 11.42 0.49 -11.76
CA PHE A 61 10.27 1.39 -11.91
C PHE A 61 10.68 2.84 -12.13
N GLU A 62 11.71 3.34 -11.46
CA GLU A 62 12.20 4.71 -11.60
C GLU A 62 12.74 4.98 -13.02
N LYS A 63 13.37 3.98 -13.65
CA LYS A 63 13.88 4.07 -15.03
C LYS A 63 12.74 4.19 -16.05
N GLU A 64 11.69 3.38 -15.91
CA GLU A 64 10.62 3.27 -16.92
C GLU A 64 9.23 3.14 -16.27
N PRO A 65 8.76 4.14 -15.51
CA PRO A 65 7.53 4.01 -14.70
C PRO A 65 6.29 3.79 -15.56
N GLU A 66 6.25 4.37 -16.76
CA GLU A 66 5.12 4.25 -17.69
C GLU A 66 4.91 2.83 -18.23
N ARG A 67 5.90 1.93 -18.10
CA ARG A 67 5.75 0.52 -18.49
C ARG A 67 5.04 -0.33 -17.44
N TYR A 68 5.09 0.10 -16.19
CA TYR A 68 4.53 -0.64 -15.05
C TYR A 68 3.19 -0.07 -14.57
N ILE A 69 2.84 1.14 -15.02
CA ILE A 69 1.56 1.77 -14.69
C ILE A 69 0.55 1.43 -15.79
N PRO A 70 -0.55 0.75 -15.47
CA PRO A 70 -1.62 0.53 -16.44
C PRO A 70 -2.22 1.89 -16.87
N LYS A 71 -2.45 2.04 -18.18
CA LYS A 71 -3.06 3.24 -18.79
C LYS A 71 -4.52 3.42 -18.38
#